data_AF-A0A835G4Q3-F1
#
_entry.id   AF-A0A835G4Q3-F1
#
_cell.length_a   1.000
_cell.length_b   1.000
_cell.length_c   1.000
_cell.angle_alpha   90.00
_cell.angle_beta   90.00
_cell.angle_gamma   90.00
#
_symmetry.space_group_name_H-M   'P 1'
#
loop_
_entity.id
_entity.type
_entity.pdbx_description
1 polymer ?
#
loop_
_entity_poly.entity_id
_entity_poly.type
_entity_poly.pdbx_seq_one_letter_code
_entity_poly.pdbx_strand_id
1 'polypeptide(L)'
;MNTEKLKKLQSQVRIGGKGTPRRKKKVVHVTAATDDKKLQSSLKKLSVNTIPGIEEVNMIKDDGTLGPEGLNQLKRLASSVAAPKPLDEDDEVPNLVGNFDDASKQEAKEVITNEKEKEKEKKPESETKAADKKSD
;
A
#
# COMPACT_ATOMS: atom_id res chain seq x y z
N MET A 1 66.99 8.42 20.74
CA MET A 1 66.55 8.76 19.35
C MET A 1 67.73 9.36 18.61
N ASN A 2 68.21 8.74 17.53
CA ASN A 2 69.34 9.25 16.75
C ASN A 2 68.84 10.28 15.73
N THR A 3 69.17 11.55 15.97
CA THR A 3 68.60 12.73 15.28
C THR A 3 69.01 12.82 13.81
N GLU A 4 70.21 12.37 13.45
CA GLU A 4 70.73 12.46 12.09
C GLU A 4 70.03 11.50 11.12
N LYS A 5 69.78 10.26 11.57
CA LYS A 5 69.07 9.24 10.77
C LYS A 5 67.62 9.66 10.51
N LEU A 6 66.97 10.25 11.52
CA LEU A 6 65.62 10.81 11.40
C LEU A 6 65.56 11.97 10.40
N LYS A 7 66.55 12.87 10.41
CA LYS A 7 66.63 14.00 9.49
C LYS A 7 66.83 13.55 8.03
N LYS A 8 67.67 12.51 7.83
CA LYS A 8 67.88 11.88 6.51
C LYS A 8 66.60 11.21 5.99
N LEU A 9 65.89 10.48 6.84
CA LEU A 9 64.59 9.87 6.52
C LEU A 9 63.53 10.93 6.17
N GLN A 10 63.46 12.03 6.91
CA GLN A 10 62.54 13.14 6.62
C GLN A 10 62.81 13.81 5.26
N SER A 11 64.09 13.94 4.86
CA SER A 11 64.45 14.51 3.55
C SER A 11 64.12 13.59 2.36
N GLN A 12 64.02 12.29 2.59
CA GLN A 12 63.77 11.28 1.56
C GLN A 12 62.27 11.02 1.32
N VAL A 13 61.38 11.49 2.21
CA VAL A 13 59.95 11.33 2.00
C VAL A 13 59.52 12.26 0.86
N ARG A 14 58.93 11.68 -0.19
CA ARG A 14 58.30 12.38 -1.34
C ARG A 14 57.04 13.15 -0.92
N ILE A 15 57.10 13.90 0.17
CA ILE A 15 56.07 14.84 0.61
C ILE A 15 56.45 16.15 -0.07
N GLY A 16 55.73 16.49 -1.13
CA GLY A 16 56.10 17.57 -2.05
C GLY A 16 56.59 18.84 -1.36
N GLY A 17 57.89 19.14 -1.55
CA GLY A 17 58.53 20.39 -1.13
C GLY A 17 58.23 21.55 -2.09
N LYS A 18 58.72 22.74 -1.75
CA LYS A 18 58.60 23.94 -2.57
C LYS A 18 59.23 23.68 -3.95
N GLY A 19 58.43 23.76 -5.02
CA GLY A 19 58.87 23.48 -6.40
C GLY A 19 58.62 22.05 -6.90
N THR A 20 58.17 21.12 -6.05
CA THR A 20 57.78 19.78 -6.54
C THR A 20 56.46 19.82 -7.32
N PRO A 21 56.34 19.09 -8.45
CA PRO A 21 55.12 19.06 -9.24
C PRO A 21 53.93 18.55 -8.40
N ARG A 22 52.97 19.44 -8.12
CA ARG A 22 51.70 19.06 -7.50
C ARG A 22 50.75 18.54 -8.57
N ARG A 23 50.13 17.39 -8.30
CA ARG A 23 49.04 16.86 -9.14
C ARG A 23 47.91 17.89 -9.16
N LYS A 24 47.49 18.30 -10.35
CA LYS A 24 46.32 19.15 -10.52
C LYS A 24 45.08 18.37 -10.09
N LYS A 25 44.29 18.94 -9.18
CA LYS A 25 42.97 18.39 -8.82
C LYS A 25 42.05 18.58 -10.01
N LYS A 26 41.66 17.49 -10.67
CA LYS A 26 40.57 17.52 -11.64
C LYS A 26 39.26 17.59 -10.86
N VAL A 27 38.66 18.77 -10.78
CA VAL A 27 37.30 18.92 -10.28
C VAL A 27 36.37 18.49 -11.41
N VAL A 28 35.68 17.37 -11.21
CA VAL A 28 34.67 16.88 -12.15
C VAL A 28 33.36 17.54 -11.75
N HIS A 29 32.85 18.42 -12.60
CA HIS A 29 31.52 18.97 -12.44
C HIS A 29 30.53 17.96 -13.03
N VAL A 30 29.73 17.34 -12.17
CA VAL A 30 28.58 16.56 -12.59
C VAL A 30 27.49 17.55 -12.98
N THR A 31 27.02 17.47 -14.22
CA THR A 31 25.93 18.28 -14.73
C THR A 31 24.69 17.40 -14.85
N ALA A 32 23.72 17.61 -13.95
CA ALA A 32 22.49 16.81 -13.87
C ALA A 32 21.72 16.77 -15.21
N ALA A 33 21.78 17.85 -16.00
CA ALA A 33 21.12 17.93 -17.30
C ALA A 33 21.67 16.96 -18.37
N THR A 34 22.92 16.47 -18.23
CA THR A 34 23.49 15.52 -19.20
C THR A 34 23.09 14.08 -18.91
N ASP A 35 22.88 13.74 -17.64
CA ASP A 35 22.54 12.39 -17.24
C ASP A 35 21.07 12.08 -17.54
N ASP A 36 20.18 13.08 -17.46
CA ASP A 36 18.78 12.94 -17.87
C ASP A 36 18.64 12.60 -19.36
N LYS A 37 19.43 13.25 -20.23
CA LYS A 37 19.46 12.91 -21.68
C LYS A 37 19.94 11.48 -21.93
N LYS A 38 20.90 10.98 -21.15
CA LYS A 38 21.39 9.59 -21.26
C LYS A 38 20.36 8.60 -20.73
N LEU A 39 19.64 8.96 -19.68
CA LEU A 39 18.55 8.17 -19.13
C LEU A 39 17.41 8.05 -20.16
N GLN A 40 16.94 9.18 -20.70
CA GLN A 40 15.93 9.21 -21.76
C GLN A 40 16.38 8.40 -22.99
N SER A 41 17.65 8.50 -23.38
CA SER A 41 18.20 7.72 -24.50
C SER A 41 18.19 6.21 -24.22
N SER A 42 18.48 5.81 -22.98
CA SER A 42 18.44 4.40 -22.56
C SER A 42 17.02 3.86 -22.51
N LEU A 43 16.07 4.64 -21.97
CA LEU A 43 14.65 4.28 -21.94
C LEU A 43 14.08 4.14 -23.36
N LYS A 44 14.43 5.04 -24.27
CA LYS A 44 14.02 4.98 -25.69
C LYS A 44 14.57 3.75 -26.42
N LYS A 45 15.78 3.27 -26.07
CA LYS A 45 16.35 2.02 -26.62
C LYS A 45 15.62 0.77 -26.15
N LEU A 46 15.05 0.81 -24.95
CA LEU A 46 14.17 -0.24 -24.42
C LEU A 46 12.73 -0.08 -24.93
N SER A 47 12.50 0.80 -25.91
CA SER A 47 11.18 1.10 -26.48
C SER A 47 10.17 1.67 -25.47
N VAL A 48 10.66 2.28 -24.38
CA VAL A 48 9.81 2.95 -23.39
C VAL A 48 9.54 4.38 -23.85
N ASN A 49 8.28 4.68 -24.14
CA ASN A 49 7.80 6.00 -24.50
C ASN A 49 7.08 6.65 -23.31
N THR A 50 7.30 7.95 -23.11
CA THR A 50 6.60 8.71 -22.07
C THR A 50 5.12 8.87 -22.43
N ILE A 51 4.23 8.53 -21.50
CA ILE A 51 2.78 8.72 -21.64
C ILE A 51 2.42 10.10 -21.08
N PRO A 52 1.82 11.00 -21.87
CA PRO A 52 1.43 12.33 -21.38
C PRO A 52 0.23 12.24 -20.43
N GLY A 53 0.21 13.08 -19.39
CA GLY A 53 -0.92 13.18 -18.46
C GLY A 53 -0.92 12.19 -17.30
N ILE A 54 0.11 11.33 -17.18
CA ILE A 54 0.31 10.52 -15.97
C ILE A 54 1.15 11.32 -14.98
N GLU A 55 0.52 11.73 -13.88
CA GLU A 55 1.18 12.48 -12.81
C GLU A 55 1.93 11.54 -11.84
N GLU A 56 1.38 10.34 -11.61
CA GLU A 56 1.83 9.42 -10.58
C GLU A 56 1.72 7.96 -11.04
N VAL A 57 2.66 7.11 -10.61
CA VAL A 57 2.65 5.66 -10.86
C VAL A 57 2.79 4.93 -9.54
N ASN A 58 1.84 4.07 -9.22
CA ASN A 58 1.90 3.20 -8.04
C ASN A 58 2.29 1.79 -8.44
N MET A 59 3.27 1.23 -7.72
CA MET A 59 3.65 -0.17 -7.84
C MET A 59 2.92 -0.97 -6.75
N ILE A 60 1.97 -1.82 -7.15
CA ILE A 60 1.33 -2.79 -6.26
C ILE A 60 2.10 -4.10 -6.39
N LYS A 61 2.56 -4.65 -5.27
CA LYS A 61 3.24 -5.94 -5.21
C LYS A 61 2.22 -7.08 -5.14
N ASP A 62 2.69 -8.31 -5.34
CA ASP A 62 1.84 -9.52 -5.31
C ASP A 62 1.14 -9.76 -3.96
N ASP A 63 1.70 -9.22 -2.87
CA ASP A 63 1.13 -9.23 -1.53
C ASP A 63 0.03 -8.17 -1.31
N GLY A 64 -0.34 -7.43 -2.36
CA GLY A 64 -1.32 -6.34 -2.31
C GLY A 64 -0.79 -5.07 -1.64
N THR A 65 0.50 -5.02 -1.29
CA THR A 65 1.10 -3.82 -0.69
C THR A 65 1.56 -2.83 -1.75
N LEU A 66 1.42 -1.54 -1.43
CA LEU A 66 1.96 -0.46 -2.26
C LEU A 66 3.47 -0.33 -2.05
N GLY A 67 4.18 0.08 -3.09
CA GLY A 67 5.58 0.52 -3.00
C GLY A 67 5.76 1.66 -1.98
N PRO A 68 6.97 1.83 -1.43
CA PRO A 68 7.23 2.78 -0.34
C PRO A 68 6.88 4.23 -0.72
N GLU A 69 7.02 4.61 -1.99
CA GLU A 69 6.66 5.95 -2.45
C GLU A 69 5.14 6.17 -2.48
N GLY A 70 4.38 5.22 -3.03
CA GLY A 70 2.92 5.29 -3.08
C GLY A 70 2.30 5.32 -1.68
N LEU A 71 2.82 4.52 -0.75
CA LEU A 71 2.34 4.53 0.64
C LEU A 71 2.58 5.89 1.33
N ASN A 72 3.74 6.50 1.11
CA ASN A 72 4.05 7.81 1.69
C ASN A 72 3.19 8.93 1.08
N GLN A 73 2.92 8.88 -0.22
CA GLN A 73 2.02 9.82 -0.89
C GLN A 73 0.58 9.69 -0.37
N LEU A 74 0.05 8.46 -0.29
CA LEU A 74 -1.27 8.24 0.32
C LEU A 74 -1.31 8.71 1.76
N LYS A 75 -0.26 8.49 2.55
CA LYS A 75 -0.19 8.97 3.93
C LYS A 75 -0.22 10.50 4.00
N ARG A 76 0.48 11.20 3.10
CA ARG A 76 0.45 12.67 3.01
C ARG A 76 -0.93 13.18 2.60
N LEU A 77 -1.55 12.57 1.59
CA LEU A 77 -2.90 12.92 1.13
C LEU A 77 -3.93 12.66 2.23
N ALA A 78 -3.89 11.50 2.87
CA ALA A 78 -4.73 11.17 4.01
C ALA A 78 -4.54 12.17 5.15
N SER A 79 -3.31 12.61 5.42
CA SER A 79 -3.05 13.63 6.45
C SER A 79 -3.59 15.01 6.05
N SER A 80 -3.61 15.35 4.75
CA SER A 80 -4.22 16.59 4.27
C SER A 80 -5.74 16.57 4.24
N VAL A 81 -6.34 15.40 3.99
CA VAL A 81 -7.80 15.21 4.00
C VAL A 81 -8.31 15.03 5.43
N ALA A 82 -7.54 14.37 6.29
CA ALA A 82 -7.80 14.19 7.71
C ALA A 82 -7.22 15.32 8.57
N ALA A 83 -6.74 16.40 7.96
CA ALA A 83 -6.57 17.64 8.69
C ALA A 83 -7.94 17.95 9.30
N PRO A 84 -8.05 18.14 10.62
CA PRO A 84 -9.30 18.57 11.20
C PRO A 84 -9.56 19.95 10.58
N LYS A 85 -10.44 19.99 9.57
CA LYS A 85 -11.33 21.14 9.49
C LYS A 85 -11.91 21.25 10.90
N PRO A 86 -11.95 22.43 11.53
CA PRO A 86 -12.86 22.60 12.65
C PRO A 86 -14.19 22.10 12.12
N LEU A 87 -14.61 20.94 12.62
CA LEU A 87 -15.99 20.52 12.47
C LEU A 87 -16.66 21.59 13.31
N ASP A 88 -17.21 22.60 12.64
CA ASP A 88 -18.18 23.46 13.30
C ASP A 88 -19.16 22.49 13.95
N GLU A 89 -19.43 22.68 15.24
CA GLU A 89 -20.20 21.76 16.09
C GLU A 89 -21.63 21.50 15.54
N ASP A 90 -21.98 22.16 14.43
CA ASP A 90 -23.20 22.08 13.63
C ASP A 90 -23.19 21.02 12.51
N ASP A 91 -22.05 20.42 12.13
CA ASP A 91 -22.02 19.21 11.28
C ASP A 91 -22.22 17.96 12.16
N GLU A 92 -23.29 17.98 12.96
CA GLU A 92 -23.69 16.90 13.86
C GLU A 92 -23.91 15.63 13.03
N VAL A 93 -22.88 14.78 12.96
CA VAL A 93 -23.04 13.37 12.61
C VAL A 93 -24.16 12.85 13.51
N PRO A 94 -25.31 12.44 12.95
CA PRO A 94 -26.42 11.99 13.77
C PRO A 94 -25.93 10.84 14.64
N ASN A 95 -26.20 10.93 15.95
CA ASN A 95 -25.92 9.82 16.86
C ASN A 95 -26.53 8.56 16.27
N LEU A 96 -25.75 7.49 16.16
CA LEU A 96 -26.18 6.23 15.58
C LEU A 96 -27.33 5.67 16.43
N VAL A 97 -28.56 5.99 16.04
CA VAL A 97 -29.77 5.47 16.68
C VAL A 97 -29.93 4.03 16.23
N GLY A 98 -29.74 3.11 17.17
CA GLY A 98 -30.03 1.69 17.01
C GLY A 98 -28.83 0.90 16.50
N ASN A 99 -28.38 -0.04 17.34
CA ASN A 99 -27.54 -1.12 16.85
C ASN A 99 -28.41 -2.01 15.97
N PHE A 100 -28.14 -2.03 14.65
CA PHE A 100 -28.83 -2.88 13.66
C PHE A 100 -28.85 -4.38 14.01
N ASP A 101 -28.11 -4.79 15.03
CA ASP A 101 -28.13 -6.12 15.63
C ASP A 101 -29.49 -6.47 16.27
N ASP A 102 -30.22 -5.49 16.84
CA ASP A 102 -31.58 -5.72 17.36
C ASP A 102 -32.61 -5.89 16.23
N ALA A 103 -32.45 -5.17 15.12
CA ALA A 103 -33.27 -5.36 13.93
C ALA A 103 -33.06 -6.75 13.33
N SER A 104 -31.80 -7.20 13.24
CA SER A 104 -31.46 -8.56 12.75
C SER A 104 -32.01 -9.66 13.66
N LYS A 105 -31.98 -9.47 14.98
CA LYS A 105 -32.56 -10.43 15.95
C LYS A 105 -34.08 -10.44 15.95
N GLN A 106 -34.73 -9.33 15.63
CA GLN A 106 -36.19 -9.27 15.46
C GLN A 106 -36.64 -9.94 14.17
N GLU A 107 -35.96 -9.71 13.04
CA GLU A 107 -36.22 -10.41 11.78
C GLU A 107 -36.04 -11.93 11.93
N ALA A 108 -35.00 -12.38 12.64
CA ALA A 108 -34.79 -13.81 12.93
C ALA A 108 -35.92 -14.42 13.78
N LYS A 109 -36.50 -13.66 14.72
CA LYS A 109 -37.64 -14.14 15.52
C LYS A 109 -38.93 -14.19 14.70
N GLU A 110 -39.17 -13.24 13.82
CA GLU A 110 -40.37 -13.18 12.98
C GLU A 110 -40.41 -14.33 11.95
N VAL A 111 -39.25 -14.73 11.41
CA VAL A 111 -39.13 -15.93 10.56
C VAL A 111 -39.43 -17.22 11.36
N ILE A 112 -38.93 -17.33 12.59
CA ILE A 112 -39.16 -18.52 13.45
C ILE A 112 -40.63 -18.62 13.90
N THR A 113 -41.33 -17.50 14.12
CA THR A 113 -42.75 -17.53 14.48
C THR A 113 -43.65 -17.88 13.30
N ASN A 114 -43.32 -17.40 12.09
CA ASN A 114 -44.09 -17.70 10.88
C ASN A 114 -43.90 -19.14 10.39
N GLU A 115 -42.76 -19.78 10.64
CA GLU A 115 -42.58 -21.23 10.37
C GLU A 115 -43.36 -22.11 11.37
N LYS A 116 -43.50 -21.67 12.62
CA LYS A 116 -44.22 -22.44 13.66
C LYS A 116 -45.74 -22.38 13.55
N GLU A 117 -46.30 -21.36 12.90
CA GLU A 117 -47.73 -21.30 12.58
C GLU A 117 -48.09 -22.12 11.33
N LYS A 118 -47.14 -22.35 10.41
CA LYS A 118 -47.37 -23.17 9.21
C LYS A 118 -47.41 -24.68 9.47
N GLU A 119 -46.91 -25.16 10.62
CA GLU A 119 -46.86 -26.59 10.94
C GLU A 119 -48.08 -27.10 11.74
N LYS A 120 -49.00 -26.23 12.18
CA LYS A 120 -50.21 -26.64 12.94
C LYS A 120 -51.46 -26.93 12.11
N GLU A 121 -51.42 -26.81 10.77
CA GLU A 121 -52.59 -27.05 9.91
C GLU A 121 -52.54 -28.35 9.08
N LYS A 122 -51.65 -29.30 9.39
CA LYS A 122 -51.68 -30.64 8.78
C LYS A 122 -51.76 -31.76 9.82
N LYS A 123 -52.94 -31.89 10.43
CA LYS A 123 -53.33 -33.14 11.11
C LYS A 123 -53.79 -34.16 10.03
N PRO A 124 -53.26 -35.39 9.99
CA PRO A 124 -53.64 -36.38 8.99
C PRO A 124 -54.87 -37.17 9.48
N GLU A 125 -55.97 -37.11 8.73
CA GLU A 125 -57.05 -38.08 8.82
C GLU A 125 -57.30 -38.68 7.44
N SER A 126 -56.90 -39.95 7.26
CA SER A 126 -57.77 -41.01 6.74
C SER A 126 -56.97 -42.31 6.57
N GLU A 127 -57.12 -43.21 7.55
CA GLU A 127 -56.98 -44.65 7.33
C GLU A 127 -58.22 -45.15 6.57
N THR A 128 -58.04 -45.88 5.46
CA THR A 128 -58.84 -47.11 5.21
C THR A 128 -58.06 -48.13 4.38
N LYS A 129 -57.64 -49.17 5.09
CA LYS A 129 -57.73 -50.61 4.81
C LYS A 129 -57.05 -51.21 3.55
N ALA A 130 -56.06 -52.03 3.88
CA ALA A 130 -55.56 -53.18 3.15
C ALA A 130 -56.64 -54.18 2.72
N ALA A 131 -56.43 -54.82 1.56
CA ALA A 131 -56.59 -56.27 1.36
C ALA A 131 -56.05 -56.69 -0.03
N ASP A 132 -54.84 -57.23 0.01
CA ASP A 132 -54.34 -58.40 -0.72
C ASP A 132 -55.31 -59.14 -1.68
N LYS A 133 -54.90 -59.36 -2.95
CA LYS A 133 -55.06 -60.63 -3.67
C LYS A 133 -54.33 -60.68 -5.03
N LYS A 134 -53.35 -61.59 -5.08
CA LYS A 134 -52.75 -62.41 -6.16
C LYS A 134 -53.38 -62.45 -7.58
N SER A 135 -52.50 -62.83 -8.52
CA SER A 135 -52.67 -63.53 -9.83
C SER A 135 -53.39 -62.73 -10.93
N ASP A 136 -52.97 -62.70 -12.19
CA ASP A 136 -52.11 -63.55 -13.05
C ASP A 136 -51.22 -62.65 -13.96
#